data_AF-A0A1M6UKI6-F1
#
_entry.id   AF-A0A1M6UKI6-F1
#
_cell.length_a   1.000
_cell.length_b   1.000
_cell.length_c   1.000
_cell.angle_alpha   90.00
_cell.angle_beta   90.00
_cell.angle_gamma   90.00
#
_symmetry.space_group_name_H-M   'P 1'
#
loop_
_entity.id
_entity.type
_entity.pdbx_description
1 polymer ?
#
loop_
_entity_poly.entity_id
_entity_poly.type
_entity_poly.pdbx_seq_one_letter_code
_entity_poly.pdbx_strand_id
1 'polypeptide(L)'
;MYDIQDTIQIKDVINLIKTKEYVIYGNGFIGKRFIKQIERMNCKNQISSVVVTNLEENSNSRKDGLKSIYEISKNSFVFIAAHESVATEMRKVLESIGVSNYVWIYPYLIELELGAPIERNRKVTIKDLIDNLSKSYAAAIYYLTIKEYCRDHIYDGSLYIKMTSHYTTGDTAKKRWEIFRRKIEECQEKGFCQDCNIKVFENNNLIDGMHRLTLAKYFGEKYLYADVYRGNGSFYSIEGIGGNVFIQEEDLPRYYKQKEIEMIREIENELKNT
;
A
#
# COMPACT_ATOMS: atom_id res chain seq x y z
N MET A 1 -10.09 -19.78 0.88
CA MET A 1 -10.09 -20.05 2.34
C MET A 1 -10.37 -18.69 2.97
N TYR A 2 -11.59 -18.47 3.45
CA TYR A 2 -12.00 -17.17 4.00
C TYR A 2 -11.27 -16.94 5.33
N ASP A 3 -10.60 -15.80 5.42
CA ASP A 3 -9.77 -15.43 6.56
C ASP A 3 -10.67 -14.89 7.67
N ILE A 4 -10.43 -15.26 8.93
CA ILE A 4 -11.23 -14.80 10.09
C ILE A 4 -11.19 -13.26 10.24
N GLN A 5 -10.27 -12.59 9.54
CA GLN A 5 -10.15 -11.14 9.48
C GLN A 5 -11.27 -10.42 8.71
N ASP A 6 -12.15 -11.11 7.97
CA ASP A 6 -13.24 -10.51 7.18
C ASP A 6 -14.41 -9.96 8.03
N THR A 7 -14.32 -10.00 9.37
CA THR A 7 -15.43 -9.62 10.27
C THR A 7 -15.09 -8.53 11.30
N ILE A 8 -13.82 -8.18 11.48
CA ILE A 8 -13.42 -7.14 12.44
C ILE A 8 -13.75 -5.76 11.86
N GLN A 9 -14.47 -4.94 12.63
CA GLN A 9 -14.71 -3.56 12.24
C GLN A 9 -13.58 -2.66 12.75
N ILE A 10 -13.37 -1.52 12.09
CA ILE A 10 -12.40 -0.50 12.52
C ILE A 10 -12.59 -0.09 13.99
N LYS A 11 -13.84 -0.06 14.48
CA LYS A 11 -14.16 0.24 15.89
C LYS A 11 -13.55 -0.78 16.84
N ASP A 12 -13.55 -2.05 16.47
CA ASP A 12 -12.96 -3.14 17.26
C ASP A 12 -11.43 -3.01 17.25
N VAL A 13 -10.84 -2.69 16.10
CA VAL A 13 -9.39 -2.41 15.99
C VAL A 13 -8.99 -1.25 16.90
N ILE A 14 -9.72 -0.14 16.87
CA ILE A 14 -9.48 1.01 17.75
C ILE A 14 -9.63 0.62 19.22
N ASN A 15 -10.62 -0.21 19.56
CA ASN A 15 -10.81 -0.70 20.93
C ASN A 15 -9.63 -1.57 21.38
N LEU A 16 -9.16 -2.48 20.53
CA LEU A 16 -7.97 -3.31 20.79
C LEU A 16 -6.73 -2.45 21.03
N ILE A 17 -6.50 -1.44 20.18
CA ILE A 17 -5.40 -0.47 20.33
C ILE A 17 -5.45 0.24 21.69
N LYS A 18 -6.64 0.61 22.17
CA LYS A 18 -6.78 1.38 23.41
C LYS A 18 -6.69 0.53 24.67
N THR A 19 -7.09 -0.74 24.59
CA THR A 19 -7.38 -1.58 25.78
C THR A 19 -6.44 -2.75 25.98
N LYS A 20 -5.64 -3.11 24.97
CA LYS A 20 -4.69 -4.23 25.03
C LYS A 20 -3.27 -3.71 24.97
N GLU A 21 -2.37 -4.37 25.69
CA GLU A 21 -0.95 -4.34 25.37
C GLU A 21 -0.70 -5.27 24.16
N TYR A 22 0.12 -4.83 23.21
CA TYR A 22 0.35 -5.56 21.96
C TYR A 22 1.76 -5.39 21.38
N VAL A 23 2.12 -6.38 20.55
CA VAL A 23 3.34 -6.40 19.75
C VAL A 23 3.03 -5.90 18.35
N ILE A 24 3.92 -5.09 17.77
CA ILE A 24 3.86 -4.72 16.34
C ILE A 24 4.85 -5.59 15.58
N TYR A 25 4.35 -6.45 14.70
CA TYR A 25 5.18 -7.24 13.79
C TYR A 25 5.35 -6.48 12.47
N GLY A 26 6.59 -6.05 12.20
CA GLY A 26 6.98 -5.29 11.01
C GLY A 26 7.42 -3.86 11.36
N ASN A 27 8.67 -3.53 11.06
CA ASN A 27 9.24 -2.17 11.22
C ASN A 27 9.44 -1.43 9.86
N GLY A 28 8.74 -1.89 8.83
CA GLY A 28 8.77 -1.27 7.50
C GLY A 28 7.93 0.00 7.43
N PHE A 29 7.67 0.47 6.21
CA PHE A 29 6.86 1.67 5.95
C PHE A 29 5.48 1.63 6.64
N ILE A 30 4.77 0.50 6.57
CA ILE A 30 3.45 0.31 7.21
C ILE A 30 3.56 0.32 8.73
N GLY A 31 4.56 -0.36 9.31
CA GLY A 31 4.83 -0.34 10.76
C GLY A 31 5.09 1.06 11.29
N LYS A 32 5.95 1.82 10.61
CA LYS A 32 6.26 3.21 10.99
C LYS A 32 5.04 4.13 10.94
N ARG A 33 4.21 4.00 9.89
CA ARG A 33 2.94 4.74 9.78
C ARG A 33 1.98 4.38 10.91
N PHE A 34 1.83 3.09 11.19
CA PHE A 34 0.97 2.62 12.26
C PHE A 34 1.43 3.15 13.63
N ILE A 35 2.73 3.04 13.97
CA ILE A 35 3.29 3.58 15.21
C ILE A 35 2.99 5.07 15.35
N LYS A 36 3.19 5.87 14.29
CA LYS A 36 2.88 7.30 14.30
C LYS A 36 1.40 7.58 14.62
N GLN A 37 0.48 6.76 14.13
CA GLN A 37 -0.94 6.89 14.49
C GLN A 37 -1.22 6.48 15.93
N ILE A 38 -0.60 5.41 16.42
CA ILE A 38 -0.71 5.01 17.83
C ILE A 38 -0.23 6.13 18.76
N GLU A 39 0.86 6.82 18.41
CA GLU A 39 1.36 7.97 19.16
C GLU A 39 0.36 9.13 19.18
N ARG A 40 -0.26 9.44 18.04
CA ARG A 40 -1.32 10.47 17.94
C ARG A 40 -2.57 10.12 18.76
N MET A 41 -2.87 8.84 18.89
CA MET A 41 -3.96 8.34 19.72
C MET A 41 -3.59 8.30 21.21
N ASN A 42 -2.40 8.75 21.61
CA ASN A 42 -1.86 8.65 22.98
C ASN A 42 -1.82 7.20 23.50
N CYS A 43 -1.65 6.23 22.61
CA CYS A 43 -1.66 4.79 22.93
C CYS A 43 -0.26 4.17 22.85
N LYS A 44 0.81 4.96 22.80
CA LYS A 44 2.21 4.46 22.68
C LYS A 44 2.57 3.47 23.79
N ASN A 45 2.07 3.70 25.00
CA ASN A 45 2.34 2.84 26.17
C ASN A 45 1.72 1.44 26.04
N GLN A 46 0.85 1.21 25.06
CA GLN A 46 0.29 -0.10 24.76
C GLN A 46 1.19 -0.95 23.85
N ILE A 47 2.23 -0.37 23.25
CA ILE A 47 3.20 -1.11 22.44
C ILE A 47 4.22 -1.78 23.38
N SER A 48 4.13 -3.10 23.53
CA SER A 48 5.09 -3.87 24.33
C SER A 48 6.45 -4.00 23.63
N SER A 49 6.43 -4.19 22.31
CA SER A 49 7.61 -4.31 21.46
C SER A 49 7.28 -4.18 19.98
N VAL A 50 8.30 -3.82 19.20
CA VAL A 50 8.29 -3.95 17.73
C VAL A 50 9.20 -5.11 17.35
N VAL A 51 8.71 -6.02 16.50
CA VAL A 51 9.41 -7.25 16.15
C VAL A 51 9.55 -7.46 14.65
N VAL A 52 10.58 -8.19 14.26
CA VAL A 52 10.89 -8.55 12.86
C VAL A 52 11.33 -10.02 12.77
N THR A 53 11.24 -10.61 11.58
CA THR A 53 11.68 -12.00 11.35
C THR A 53 13.21 -12.11 11.32
N ASN A 54 13.87 -11.16 10.65
CA ASN A 54 15.32 -11.11 10.51
C ASN A 54 15.86 -9.81 11.11
N LEU A 55 16.65 -9.92 12.18
CA LEU A 55 17.28 -8.78 12.84
C LEU A 55 18.48 -8.24 12.04
N GLU A 56 19.14 -9.08 11.25
CA GLU A 56 20.38 -8.74 10.55
C GLU A 56 20.16 -7.86 9.31
N GLU A 57 19.04 -8.04 8.60
CA GLU A 57 18.63 -7.19 7.47
C GLU A 57 18.30 -5.75 7.89
N ASN A 58 18.09 -5.52 9.19
CA ASN A 58 17.94 -4.20 9.76
C ASN A 58 19.23 -3.86 10.50
N SER A 59 20.25 -3.39 9.78
CA SER A 59 21.63 -3.18 10.27
C SER A 59 21.80 -2.25 11.49
N ASN A 60 20.74 -1.58 11.95
CA ASN A 60 20.66 -0.79 13.20
C ASN A 60 19.63 -1.33 14.24
N SER A 61 19.05 -2.51 14.01
CA SER A 61 17.85 -3.05 14.69
C SER A 61 17.92 -3.12 16.21
N ARG A 62 19.06 -3.53 16.77
CA ARG A 62 19.24 -3.64 18.23
C ARG A 62 19.40 -2.28 18.92
N LYS A 63 19.83 -1.22 18.20
CA LYS A 63 19.90 0.14 18.76
C LYS A 63 18.52 0.81 18.85
N ASP A 64 17.58 0.37 18.02
CA ASP A 64 16.20 0.89 17.98
C ASP A 64 15.21 0.06 18.81
N GLY A 65 15.69 -0.90 19.61
CA GLY A 65 14.85 -1.72 20.49
C GLY A 65 14.01 -2.78 19.78
N LEU A 66 14.35 -3.16 18.54
CA LEU A 66 13.66 -4.24 17.82
C LEU A 66 14.01 -5.61 18.42
N LYS A 67 13.01 -6.50 18.50
CA LYS A 67 13.19 -7.89 18.92
C LYS A 67 12.89 -8.87 17.79
N SER A 68 13.38 -10.10 17.93
CA SER A 68 12.98 -11.17 17.03
C SER A 68 11.52 -11.57 17.29
N ILE A 69 10.76 -11.87 16.24
CA ILE A 69 9.41 -12.43 16.39
C ILE A 69 9.43 -13.78 17.15
N TYR A 70 10.55 -14.50 17.12
CA TYR A 70 10.71 -15.77 17.83
C TYR A 70 10.88 -15.61 19.35
N GLU A 71 10.99 -14.38 19.87
CA GLU A 71 11.17 -14.08 21.30
C GLU A 71 9.86 -13.73 22.02
N ILE A 72 8.72 -13.66 21.32
CA ILE A 72 7.44 -13.24 21.93
C ILE A 72 6.67 -14.43 22.53
N SER A 73 5.77 -14.14 23.47
CA SER A 73 4.89 -15.14 24.06
C SER A 73 3.83 -15.59 23.06
N LYS A 74 3.46 -16.88 23.08
CA LYS A 74 2.35 -17.43 22.30
C LYS A 74 1.00 -16.76 22.60
N ASN A 75 0.87 -16.20 23.80
CA ASN A 75 -0.33 -15.49 24.25
C ASN A 75 -0.32 -13.99 23.90
N SER A 76 0.76 -13.48 23.29
CA SER A 76 0.84 -12.07 22.88
C SER A 76 -0.22 -11.74 21.83
N PHE A 77 -0.78 -10.53 21.92
CA PHE A 77 -1.61 -9.96 20.86
C PHE A 77 -0.71 -9.24 19.86
N VAL A 78 -0.85 -9.54 18.56
CA VAL A 78 0.06 -9.05 17.52
C VAL A 78 -0.68 -8.25 16.45
N PHE A 79 -0.22 -7.04 16.17
CA PHE A 79 -0.59 -6.35 14.94
C PHE A 79 0.44 -6.63 13.84
N ILE A 80 0.01 -7.25 12.75
CA ILE A 80 0.82 -7.42 11.54
C ILE A 80 0.77 -6.10 10.77
N ALA A 81 1.92 -5.43 10.64
CA ALA A 81 2.06 -4.12 10.01
C ALA A 81 2.90 -4.19 8.73
N ALA A 82 2.31 -4.82 7.71
CA ALA A 82 2.93 -4.97 6.39
C ALA A 82 1.90 -4.89 5.26
N HIS A 83 2.36 -4.70 4.02
CA HIS A 83 1.51 -4.81 2.83
C HIS A 83 1.08 -6.27 2.61
N GLU A 84 0.00 -6.48 1.85
CA GLU A 84 -0.58 -7.81 1.55
C GLU A 84 0.48 -8.81 1.08
N SER A 85 1.39 -8.35 0.24
CA SER A 85 2.50 -9.12 -0.33
C SER A 85 3.44 -9.77 0.68
N VAL A 86 3.45 -9.29 1.93
CA VAL A 86 4.32 -9.81 3.01
C VAL A 86 3.49 -10.33 4.19
N ALA A 87 2.27 -9.81 4.38
CA ALA A 87 1.40 -10.19 5.49
C ALA A 87 1.12 -11.70 5.54
N THR A 88 0.93 -12.35 4.39
CA THR A 88 0.70 -13.80 4.31
C THR A 88 1.87 -14.61 4.86
N GLU A 89 3.11 -14.21 4.57
CA GLU A 89 4.31 -14.88 5.10
C GLU A 89 4.44 -14.66 6.61
N MET A 90 4.15 -13.44 7.07
CA MET A 90 4.17 -13.10 8.49
C MET A 90 3.16 -13.92 9.29
N ARG A 91 1.96 -14.18 8.76
CA ARG A 91 0.97 -15.07 9.39
C ARG A 91 1.49 -16.49 9.53
N LYS A 92 2.09 -17.05 8.47
CA LYS A 92 2.71 -18.39 8.53
C LYS A 92 3.77 -18.49 9.61
N VAL A 93 4.56 -17.42 9.81
CA VAL A 93 5.54 -17.35 10.92
C VAL A 93 4.84 -17.31 12.27
N LEU A 94 3.77 -16.53 12.46
CA LEU A 94 3.01 -16.51 13.71
C LEU A 94 2.39 -17.88 14.02
N GLU A 95 1.81 -18.53 13.01
CA GLU A 95 1.24 -19.87 13.11
C GLU A 95 2.29 -20.91 13.51
N SER A 96 3.48 -20.87 12.91
CA SER A 96 4.56 -21.84 13.20
C SER A 96 5.11 -21.71 14.62
N ILE A 97 5.08 -20.50 15.20
CA ILE A 97 5.46 -20.27 16.59
C ILE A 97 4.29 -20.41 17.58
N GLY A 98 3.08 -20.69 17.08
CA GLY A 98 1.88 -20.93 17.89
C GLY A 98 1.20 -19.66 18.42
N VAL A 99 1.39 -18.52 17.76
CA VAL A 99 0.67 -17.26 18.05
C VAL A 99 -0.57 -17.18 17.16
N SER A 100 -1.76 -17.20 17.78
CA SER A 100 -3.05 -17.13 17.06
C SER A 100 -3.77 -15.78 17.23
N ASN A 101 -3.37 -14.97 18.21
CA ASN A 101 -4.02 -13.69 18.50
C ASN A 101 -3.39 -12.56 17.68
N TYR A 102 -3.83 -12.38 16.44
CA TYR A 102 -3.29 -11.33 15.59
C TYR A 102 -4.31 -10.63 14.69
N VAL A 103 -4.02 -9.37 14.34
CA VAL A 103 -4.80 -8.56 13.39
C VAL A 103 -3.85 -7.94 12.36
N TRP A 104 -4.21 -8.05 11.08
CA TRP A 104 -3.50 -7.34 10.01
C TRP A 104 -4.00 -5.91 9.89
N ILE A 105 -3.12 -4.93 10.09
CA ILE A 105 -3.54 -3.53 10.26
C ILE A 105 -3.68 -2.75 8.95
N TYR A 106 -3.07 -3.23 7.85
CA TYR A 106 -3.00 -2.48 6.60
C TYR A 106 -4.37 -2.08 6.03
N PRO A 107 -5.41 -2.94 6.03
CA PRO A 107 -6.75 -2.55 5.57
C PRO A 107 -7.38 -1.39 6.36
N TYR A 108 -6.97 -1.21 7.61
CA TYR A 108 -7.50 -0.22 8.55
C TYR A 108 -6.67 1.06 8.62
N LEU A 109 -5.47 1.07 8.04
CA LEU A 109 -4.49 2.12 8.26
C LEU A 109 -4.96 3.50 7.78
N ILE A 110 -5.63 3.58 6.63
CA ILE A 110 -6.15 4.86 6.11
C ILE A 110 -7.24 5.42 7.02
N GLU A 111 -8.15 4.56 7.51
CA GLU A 111 -9.21 5.00 8.44
C GLU A 111 -8.63 5.39 9.81
N LEU A 112 -7.53 4.78 10.25
CA LEU A 112 -6.80 5.21 11.45
C LEU A 112 -6.14 6.58 11.26
N GLU A 113 -5.68 6.90 10.06
CA GLU A 113 -4.98 8.15 9.76
C GLU A 113 -5.92 9.33 9.50
N LEU A 114 -7.01 9.08 8.79
CA LEU A 114 -7.91 10.12 8.26
C LEU A 114 -9.29 10.11 8.93
N GLY A 115 -9.56 9.13 9.80
CA GLY A 115 -10.89 8.87 10.33
C GLY A 115 -11.77 8.11 9.35
N ALA A 116 -13.04 7.94 9.70
CA ALA A 116 -14.01 7.28 8.82
C ALA A 116 -14.23 8.10 7.53
N PRO A 117 -14.43 7.44 6.38
CA PRO A 117 -14.81 8.14 5.16
C PRO A 117 -16.15 8.87 5.36
N ILE A 118 -16.25 10.06 4.78
CA ILE A 118 -17.48 10.88 4.82
C ILE A 118 -18.54 10.32 3.86
N GLU A 119 -18.12 9.58 2.84
CA GLU A 119 -18.97 8.90 1.88
C GLU A 119 -18.31 7.59 1.45
N ARG A 120 -19.07 6.48 1.40
CA ARG A 120 -18.59 5.18 0.90
C ARG A 120 -19.28 4.82 -0.41
N ASN A 121 -18.58 4.09 -1.26
CA ASN A 121 -19.09 3.64 -2.57
C ASN A 121 -19.51 4.79 -3.50
N ARG A 122 -18.85 5.96 -3.41
CA ARG A 122 -19.08 7.04 -4.37
C ARG A 122 -18.62 6.59 -5.74
N LYS A 123 -19.51 6.65 -6.74
CA LYS A 123 -19.15 6.41 -8.14
C LYS A 123 -18.41 7.63 -8.68
N VAL A 124 -17.15 7.47 -9.10
CA VAL A 124 -16.29 8.54 -9.63
C VAL A 124 -15.88 8.19 -11.05
N THR A 125 -15.78 9.20 -11.93
CA THR A 125 -15.30 8.96 -13.30
C THR A 125 -13.79 8.75 -13.29
N ILE A 126 -13.29 7.86 -14.15
CA ILE A 126 -11.84 7.67 -14.30
C ILE A 126 -11.16 8.96 -14.77
N LYS A 127 -11.84 9.74 -15.62
CA LYS A 127 -11.34 11.04 -16.09
C LYS A 127 -11.10 12.00 -14.93
N ASP A 128 -12.09 12.17 -14.04
CA ASP A 128 -11.94 13.07 -12.89
C ASP A 128 -10.79 12.61 -11.97
N LEU A 129 -10.59 11.30 -11.81
CA LEU A 129 -9.49 10.78 -11.01
C LEU A 129 -8.13 11.10 -11.64
N ILE A 130 -7.98 10.91 -12.95
CA ILE A 130 -6.75 11.20 -13.69
C ILE A 130 -6.43 12.70 -13.68
N ASP A 131 -7.43 13.54 -13.93
CA ASP A 131 -7.29 15.01 -13.95
C ASP A 131 -6.84 15.57 -12.59
N ASN A 132 -7.18 14.86 -11.49
CA ASN A 132 -6.83 15.22 -10.12
C ASN A 132 -5.67 14.40 -9.56
N LEU A 133 -4.92 13.67 -10.39
CA LEU A 133 -3.68 13.06 -9.91
C LEU A 133 -2.68 14.14 -9.53
N SER A 134 -2.09 14.00 -8.35
CA SER A 134 -0.92 14.79 -7.95
C SER A 134 0.15 14.70 -9.03
N LYS A 135 0.99 15.75 -9.18
CA LYS A 135 2.18 15.72 -10.04
C LYS A 135 3.05 14.52 -9.66
N SER A 136 2.85 13.37 -10.29
CA SER A 136 3.60 12.16 -10.00
C SER A 136 3.49 11.22 -11.19
N TYR A 137 4.62 10.69 -11.60
CA TYR A 137 4.72 9.74 -12.71
C TYR A 137 4.30 8.31 -12.34
N ALA A 138 3.81 8.08 -11.12
CA ALA A 138 3.41 6.74 -10.69
C ALA A 138 2.32 6.15 -11.62
N ALA A 139 1.28 6.91 -11.95
CA ALA A 139 0.22 6.46 -12.84
C ALA A 139 0.74 6.11 -14.24
N ALA A 140 1.62 6.94 -14.80
CA ALA A 140 2.26 6.69 -16.07
C ALA A 140 3.13 5.42 -16.05
N ILE A 141 3.93 5.20 -15.00
CA ILE A 141 4.74 3.99 -14.85
C ILE A 141 3.86 2.75 -14.74
N TYR A 142 2.80 2.80 -13.93
CA TYR A 142 1.81 1.72 -13.83
C TYR A 142 1.18 1.39 -15.18
N TYR A 143 0.68 2.41 -15.90
CA TYR A 143 0.03 2.23 -17.18
C TYR A 143 1.00 1.70 -18.25
N LEU A 144 2.23 2.22 -18.28
CA LEU A 144 3.28 1.72 -19.17
C LEU A 144 3.66 0.27 -18.86
N THR A 145 3.72 -0.10 -17.58
CA THR A 145 3.97 -1.48 -17.13
C THR A 145 2.89 -2.42 -17.66
N ILE A 146 1.61 -2.02 -17.58
CA ILE A 146 0.48 -2.80 -18.12
C ILE A 146 0.62 -2.94 -19.64
N LYS A 147 0.88 -1.82 -20.34
CA LYS A 147 1.04 -1.78 -21.81
C LYS A 147 2.18 -2.66 -22.30
N GLU A 148 3.33 -2.60 -21.65
CA GLU A 148 4.50 -3.43 -21.98
C GLU A 148 4.21 -4.91 -21.73
N TYR A 149 3.62 -5.27 -20.58
CA TYR A 149 3.28 -6.66 -20.28
C TYR A 149 2.22 -7.24 -21.23
N CYS A 150 1.19 -6.45 -21.59
CA CYS A 150 0.15 -6.90 -22.53
C CYS A 150 0.67 -6.99 -23.98
N ARG A 151 1.71 -6.23 -24.34
CA ARG A 151 2.39 -6.36 -25.63
C ARG A 151 3.32 -7.57 -25.66
N ASP A 152 4.04 -7.79 -24.56
CA ASP A 152 5.05 -8.83 -24.44
C ASP A 152 4.96 -9.51 -23.06
N HIS A 153 4.34 -10.68 -23.03
CA HIS A 153 4.05 -11.43 -21.80
C HIS A 153 5.30 -11.91 -21.04
N ILE A 154 6.50 -11.73 -21.60
CA ILE A 154 7.78 -12.01 -20.93
C ILE A 154 8.38 -10.77 -20.23
N TYR A 155 7.72 -9.62 -20.29
CA TYR A 155 8.16 -8.40 -19.62
C TYR A 155 8.37 -8.64 -18.12
N ASP A 156 9.54 -8.24 -17.63
CA ASP A 156 10.04 -8.58 -16.28
C ASP A 156 9.57 -7.63 -15.18
N GLY A 157 8.77 -6.61 -15.51
CA GLY A 157 8.32 -5.61 -14.53
C GLY A 157 9.37 -4.57 -14.16
N SER A 158 10.48 -4.46 -14.90
CA SER A 158 11.62 -3.60 -14.55
C SER A 158 11.27 -2.15 -14.21
N LEU A 159 10.32 -1.52 -14.90
CA LEU A 159 9.87 -0.15 -14.61
C LEU A 159 9.13 -0.08 -13.26
N TYR A 160 8.20 -1.01 -13.04
CA TYR A 160 7.46 -1.13 -11.79
C TYR A 160 8.38 -1.43 -10.61
N ILE A 161 9.34 -2.34 -10.79
CA ILE A 161 10.30 -2.74 -9.75
C ILE A 161 11.18 -1.54 -9.39
N LYS A 162 11.66 -0.76 -10.37
CA LYS A 162 12.41 0.49 -10.12
C LYS A 162 11.60 1.49 -9.30
N MET A 163 10.36 1.75 -9.69
CA MET A 163 9.46 2.66 -8.95
C MET A 163 9.25 2.21 -7.52
N THR A 164 8.89 0.95 -7.31
CA THR A 164 8.57 0.43 -5.97
C THR A 164 9.81 0.33 -5.09
N SER A 165 10.98 0.07 -5.66
CA SER A 165 12.26 0.06 -4.93
C SER A 165 12.66 1.42 -4.36
N HIS A 166 11.99 2.51 -4.75
CA HIS A 166 12.21 3.84 -4.14
C HIS A 166 11.86 3.86 -2.64
N TYR A 167 10.91 3.04 -2.21
CA TYR A 167 10.40 3.05 -0.83
C TYR A 167 10.29 1.65 -0.21
N THR A 168 10.79 0.62 -0.89
CA THR A 168 10.81 -0.76 -0.38
C THR A 168 12.07 -1.50 -0.80
N THR A 169 12.36 -2.64 -0.18
CA THR A 169 13.46 -3.52 -0.60
C THR A 169 13.19 -4.12 -1.98
N GLY A 170 14.25 -4.46 -2.72
CA GLY A 170 14.15 -5.06 -4.05
C GLY A 170 13.36 -6.37 -4.08
N ASP A 171 13.48 -7.21 -3.05
CA ASP A 171 12.70 -8.45 -2.96
C ASP A 171 11.22 -8.19 -2.73
N THR A 172 10.88 -7.20 -1.90
CA THR A 172 9.49 -6.77 -1.72
C THR A 172 8.93 -6.17 -3.02
N ALA A 173 9.74 -5.41 -3.76
CA ALA A 173 9.36 -4.84 -5.06
C ALA A 173 9.03 -5.95 -6.07
N LYS A 174 9.86 -7.01 -6.15
CA LYS A 174 9.60 -8.19 -6.99
C LYS A 174 8.32 -8.93 -6.60
N LYS A 175 8.09 -9.20 -5.31
CA LYS A 175 6.84 -9.83 -4.84
C LYS A 175 5.61 -8.99 -5.18
N ARG A 176 5.71 -7.66 -5.05
CA ARG A 176 4.64 -6.73 -5.45
C ARG A 176 4.41 -6.73 -6.96
N TRP A 177 5.46 -6.89 -7.77
CA TRP A 177 5.35 -7.05 -9.21
C TRP A 177 4.59 -8.33 -9.55
N GLU A 178 4.94 -9.47 -8.96
CA GLU A 178 4.26 -10.75 -9.21
C GLU A 178 2.76 -10.72 -8.87
N ILE A 179 2.37 -9.98 -7.83
CA ILE A 179 0.95 -9.76 -7.50
C ILE A 179 0.30 -8.87 -8.56
N PHE A 180 0.95 -7.77 -8.94
CA PHE A 180 0.41 -6.85 -9.93
C PHE A 180 0.27 -7.51 -11.31
N ARG A 181 1.27 -8.29 -11.73
CA ARG A 181 1.25 -9.11 -12.96
C ARG A 181 0.04 -10.03 -12.99
N ARG A 182 -0.22 -10.76 -11.90
CA ARG A 182 -1.40 -11.62 -11.79
C ARG A 182 -2.71 -10.84 -11.94
N LYS A 183 -2.80 -9.62 -11.40
CA LYS A 183 -3.98 -8.75 -11.61
C LYS A 183 -4.13 -8.33 -13.08
N ILE A 184 -3.03 -8.10 -13.80
CA ILE A 184 -3.08 -7.83 -15.24
C ILE A 184 -3.58 -9.07 -16.00
N GLU A 185 -3.01 -10.24 -15.73
CA GLU A 185 -3.42 -11.53 -16.31
C GLU A 185 -4.92 -11.79 -16.08
N GLU A 186 -5.40 -11.62 -14.84
CA GLU A 186 -6.81 -11.77 -14.49
C GLU A 186 -7.72 -10.80 -15.26
N CYS A 187 -7.29 -9.54 -15.42
CA CYS A 187 -8.06 -8.56 -16.20
C CYS A 187 -8.09 -8.90 -17.70
N GLN A 188 -7.01 -9.47 -18.25
CA GLN A 188 -6.99 -9.94 -19.65
C GLN A 188 -7.97 -11.10 -19.88
N GLU A 189 -8.07 -12.02 -18.91
CA GLU A 189 -8.93 -13.20 -19.02
C GLU A 189 -10.41 -12.91 -18.75
N LYS A 190 -10.70 -12.08 -17.74
CA LYS A 190 -12.06 -11.94 -17.17
C LYS A 190 -12.63 -10.53 -17.29
N GLY A 191 -11.84 -9.58 -17.77
CA GLY A 191 -12.15 -8.15 -17.69
C GLY A 191 -11.81 -7.56 -16.32
N PHE A 192 -11.90 -6.23 -16.21
CA PHE A 192 -11.63 -5.54 -14.95
C PHE A 192 -12.70 -5.90 -13.90
N CYS A 193 -12.25 -6.31 -12.72
CA CYS A 193 -13.11 -6.55 -11.57
C CYS A 193 -12.66 -5.64 -10.41
N GLN A 194 -13.58 -4.83 -9.90
CA GLN A 194 -13.30 -3.99 -8.75
C GLN A 194 -13.50 -4.77 -7.45
N ASP A 195 -12.42 -5.36 -6.95
CA ASP A 195 -12.36 -6.11 -5.68
C ASP A 195 -12.56 -5.22 -4.44
N CYS A 196 -12.18 -3.94 -4.52
CA CYS A 196 -12.42 -2.98 -3.43
C CYS A 196 -12.50 -1.52 -3.92
N ASN A 197 -13.05 -0.66 -3.07
CA ASN A 197 -13.09 0.78 -3.31
C ASN A 197 -11.70 1.40 -3.26
N ILE A 198 -11.38 2.25 -4.23
CA ILE A 198 -10.23 3.17 -4.12
C ILE A 198 -10.48 4.20 -3.01
N LYS A 199 -9.43 4.84 -2.51
CA LYS A 199 -9.55 5.87 -1.46
C LYS A 199 -9.18 7.22 -2.06
N VAL A 200 -10.03 8.22 -1.88
CA VAL A 200 -9.85 9.56 -2.46
C VAL A 200 -10.19 10.64 -1.45
N PHE A 201 -9.66 11.83 -1.66
CA PHE A 201 -10.14 13.04 -1.00
C PHE A 201 -11.42 13.58 -1.66
N GLU A 202 -12.04 14.57 -1.02
CA GLU A 202 -13.25 15.26 -1.53
C GLU A 202 -13.07 15.76 -2.96
N ASN A 203 -11.88 16.27 -3.27
CA ASN A 203 -11.48 16.79 -4.59
C ASN A 203 -11.01 15.70 -5.58
N ASN A 204 -11.30 14.42 -5.35
CA ASN A 204 -10.86 13.28 -6.16
C ASN A 204 -9.34 13.03 -6.18
N ASN A 205 -8.52 13.75 -5.40
CA ASN A 205 -7.11 13.39 -5.25
C ASN A 205 -7.00 11.96 -4.68
N LEU A 206 -6.26 11.10 -5.38
CA LEU A 206 -6.10 9.70 -5.01
C LEU A 206 -5.23 9.53 -3.76
N ILE A 207 -5.72 8.75 -2.79
CA ILE A 207 -5.01 8.39 -1.56
C ILE A 207 -4.41 6.99 -1.70
N ASP A 208 -5.22 6.04 -2.17
CA ASP A 208 -4.84 4.64 -2.42
C ASP A 208 -5.65 4.05 -3.57
N GLY A 209 -5.06 3.09 -4.27
CA GLY A 209 -5.68 2.41 -5.41
C GLY A 209 -5.14 2.81 -6.78
N MET A 210 -3.94 3.38 -6.87
CA MET A 210 -3.30 3.78 -8.14
C MET A 210 -3.28 2.63 -9.17
N HIS A 211 -2.88 1.43 -8.73
CA HIS A 211 -2.86 0.25 -9.58
C HIS A 211 -4.24 -0.13 -10.13
N ARG A 212 -5.32 0.07 -9.34
CA ARG A 212 -6.71 -0.18 -9.79
C ARG A 212 -7.16 0.87 -10.79
N LEU A 213 -6.86 2.15 -10.53
CA LEU A 213 -7.14 3.24 -11.44
C LEU A 213 -6.53 2.99 -12.82
N THR A 214 -5.26 2.59 -12.85
CA THR A 214 -4.53 2.36 -14.11
C THR A 214 -4.99 1.10 -14.84
N LEU A 215 -5.32 0.03 -14.11
CA LEU A 215 -5.95 -1.16 -14.71
C LEU A 215 -7.31 -0.81 -15.31
N ALA A 216 -8.19 -0.16 -14.56
CA ALA A 216 -9.50 0.24 -15.02
C ALA A 216 -9.43 1.12 -16.26
N LYS A 217 -8.51 2.11 -16.27
CA LYS A 217 -8.23 2.95 -17.43
C LYS A 217 -7.77 2.14 -18.65
N TYR A 218 -6.82 1.23 -18.47
CA TYR A 218 -6.27 0.41 -19.56
C TYR A 218 -7.32 -0.51 -20.17
N PHE A 219 -8.17 -1.13 -19.34
CA PHE A 219 -9.22 -2.05 -19.77
C PHE A 219 -10.54 -1.35 -20.15
N GLY A 220 -10.56 -0.02 -20.27
CA GLY A 220 -11.66 0.73 -20.87
C GLY A 220 -12.85 1.00 -19.93
N GLU A 221 -12.66 0.87 -18.62
CA GLU A 221 -13.69 1.24 -17.66
C GLU A 221 -13.93 2.75 -17.65
N LYS A 222 -15.16 3.14 -17.28
CA LYS A 222 -15.54 4.57 -17.20
C LYS A 222 -15.58 5.10 -15.78
N TYR A 223 -15.80 4.22 -14.80
CA TYR A 223 -16.05 4.60 -13.42
C TYR A 223 -15.38 3.64 -12.45
N LEU A 224 -15.07 4.14 -11.26
CA LEU A 224 -14.67 3.36 -10.09
C LEU A 224 -15.51 3.75 -8.89
N TYR A 225 -15.69 2.82 -7.97
CA TYR A 225 -16.23 3.12 -6.64
C TYR A 225 -15.13 3.55 -5.69
N ALA A 226 -15.38 4.63 -4.94
CA ALA A 226 -14.42 5.24 -4.03
C ALA A 226 -15.01 5.44 -2.63
N ASP A 227 -14.16 5.30 -1.62
CA ASP A 227 -14.43 5.86 -0.30
C ASP A 227 -13.78 7.24 -0.21
N VAL A 228 -14.58 8.23 0.19
CA VAL A 228 -14.22 9.64 0.20
C VAL A 228 -13.84 10.07 1.59
N TYR A 229 -12.67 10.68 1.73
CA TYR A 229 -12.14 11.20 2.99
C TYR A 229 -12.11 12.72 2.95
N ARG A 230 -12.34 13.33 4.11
CA ARG A 230 -12.24 14.78 4.26
C ARG A 230 -10.81 15.25 4.03
N GLY A 231 -10.64 16.35 3.31
CA GLY A 231 -9.34 16.97 3.05
C GLY A 231 -9.04 17.17 1.57
N ASN A 232 -7.82 17.63 1.26
CA ASN A 232 -7.40 17.99 -0.10
C ASN A 232 -6.01 17.43 -0.49
N GLY A 233 -5.48 16.50 0.30
CA GLY A 233 -4.18 15.86 0.06
C GLY A 233 -2.93 16.66 0.46
N SER A 234 -3.04 17.96 0.78
CA SER A 234 -1.87 18.73 1.27
C SER A 234 -1.34 18.17 2.59
N PHE A 235 -2.24 17.70 3.46
CA PHE A 235 -1.88 17.05 4.71
C PHE A 235 -1.14 15.71 4.50
N TYR A 236 -1.52 14.95 3.47
CA TYR A 236 -0.97 13.62 3.18
C TYR A 236 0.45 13.69 2.61
N SER A 237 0.78 14.77 1.89
CA SER A 237 2.12 15.06 1.38
C SER A 237 3.03 15.72 2.42
N ILE A 238 2.51 16.64 3.25
CA ILE A 238 3.29 17.36 4.28
C ILE A 238 3.73 16.43 5.41
N GLU A 239 2.89 15.48 5.82
CA GLU A 239 3.18 14.66 7.00
C GLU A 239 3.90 13.32 6.68
N GLY A 240 4.32 13.11 5.43
CA GLY A 240 5.02 11.89 5.01
C GLY A 240 4.17 10.62 5.13
N ILE A 241 2.84 10.74 5.25
CA ILE A 241 1.91 9.60 5.38
C ILE A 241 1.77 8.88 4.04
N GLY A 242 1.78 9.61 2.93
CA GLY A 242 1.89 9.02 1.59
C GLY A 242 3.25 8.41 1.28
N GLY A 243 4.29 8.79 2.03
CA GLY A 243 5.68 8.42 1.76
C GLY A 243 6.16 8.82 0.36
N ASN A 244 7.42 8.53 0.07
CA ASN A 244 8.07 8.67 -1.24
C ASN A 244 7.48 7.73 -2.33
N VAL A 245 6.20 7.36 -2.25
CA VAL A 245 5.51 6.52 -3.24
C VAL A 245 5.31 7.29 -4.55
N PHE A 246 5.31 8.62 -4.48
CA PHE A 246 5.23 9.49 -5.65
C PHE A 246 6.61 9.63 -6.30
N ILE A 247 6.72 9.23 -7.57
CA ILE A 247 7.87 9.56 -8.41
C ILE A 247 7.66 10.97 -8.96
N GLN A 248 8.51 11.92 -8.57
CA GLN A 248 8.52 13.28 -9.09
C GLN A 248 9.43 13.40 -10.32
N GLU A 249 9.35 14.54 -10.99
CA GLU A 249 10.20 14.84 -12.14
C GLU A 249 11.70 14.73 -11.80
N GLU A 250 12.09 15.17 -10.58
CA GLU A 250 13.48 15.12 -10.13
C GLU A 250 13.99 13.69 -9.87
N ASP A 251 13.07 12.74 -9.65
CA ASP A 251 13.40 11.35 -9.38
C ASP A 251 13.65 10.56 -10.67
N LEU A 252 13.08 10.99 -11.80
CA LEU A 252 13.19 10.26 -13.07
C LEU A 252 14.65 10.01 -13.49
N PRO A 253 15.56 11.00 -13.53
CA PRO A 253 16.96 10.78 -13.91
C PRO A 253 17.76 9.92 -12.93
N ARG A 254 17.28 9.76 -11.68
CA ARG A 254 17.97 8.96 -10.66
C ARG A 254 17.76 7.46 -10.86
N TYR A 255 16.61 7.06 -11.40
CA TYR A 255 16.18 5.65 -11.44
C TYR A 255 15.96 5.11 -12.85
N TYR A 256 15.74 5.98 -13.82
CA TYR A 256 15.35 5.60 -15.17
C TYR A 256 16.39 6.08 -16.19
N LYS A 257 16.59 5.27 -17.22
CA LYS A 257 17.41 5.64 -18.38
C LYS A 257 16.64 6.65 -19.23
N GLN A 258 17.35 7.48 -19.98
CA GLN A 258 16.76 8.53 -20.81
C GLN A 258 15.58 8.05 -21.69
N LYS A 259 15.73 6.90 -22.35
CA LYS A 259 14.64 6.30 -23.15
C LYS A 259 13.41 5.94 -22.33
N GLU A 260 13.60 5.42 -21.11
CA GLU A 260 12.49 5.08 -20.20
C GLU A 260 11.77 6.35 -19.73
N ILE A 261 12.52 7.43 -19.45
CA ILE A 261 11.98 8.73 -19.07
C ILE A 261 11.09 9.30 -20.18
N GLU A 262 11.55 9.23 -21.43
CA GLU A 262 10.78 9.66 -22.60
C GLU A 262 9.45 8.89 -22.72
N MET A 263 9.50 7.56 -22.60
CA MET A 263 8.29 6.72 -22.61
C MET A 263 7.35 7.05 -21.46
N ILE A 264 7.85 7.26 -20.24
CA ILE A 264 7.05 7.64 -19.07
C ILE A 264 6.35 8.98 -19.31
N ARG A 265 7.06 9.98 -19.85
CA ARG A 265 6.48 11.30 -20.16
C ARG A 265 5.45 11.24 -21.28
N GLU A 266 5.67 10.40 -22.29
CA GLU A 266 4.69 10.16 -23.35
C GLU A 266 3.38 9.61 -22.77
N ILE A 267 3.46 8.59 -21.90
CA ILE A 267 2.28 8.02 -21.24
C ILE A 267 1.61 9.01 -20.29
N GLU A 268 2.38 9.82 -19.55
CA GLU A 268 1.82 10.87 -18.70
C GLU A 268 0.97 11.87 -19.52
N ASN A 269 1.43 12.22 -20.73
CA ASN A 269 0.66 13.06 -21.65
C ASN A 269 -0.55 12.31 -22.25
N GLU A 270 -0.41 11.03 -22.59
CA GLU A 270 -1.52 10.17 -23.06
C GLU A 270 -2.67 10.15 -22.03
N LEU A 271 -2.33 9.96 -20.74
CA LEU A 271 -3.29 9.92 -19.65
C LEU A 271 -4.06 11.25 -19.49
N LYS A 272 -3.38 12.39 -19.62
CA LYS A 272 -3.98 13.73 -19.45
C LYS A 272 -4.81 14.22 -20.64
N ASN A 273 -4.61 13.64 -21.83
CA ASN A 273 -5.27 14.06 -23.06
C ASN A 273 -6.51 13.22 -23.40
N THR A 274 -7.01 12.39 -22.48
CA THR A 274 -8.24 11.58 -22.65
C THR A 274 -9.38 12.04 -21.73
#